data_AF-A0A7G1KQ53-F1
#
_entry.id   AF-A0A7G1KQ53-F1
#
_cell.length_a   1.000
_cell.length_b   1.000
_cell.length_c   1.000
_cell.angle_alpha   90.00
_cell.angle_beta   90.00
_cell.angle_gamma   90.00
#
_symmetry.space_group_name_H-M   'P 1'
#
loop_
_entity.id
_entity.type
_entity.pdbx_description
1 polymer ?
#
loop_
_entity_poly.entity_id
_entity_poly.type
_entity_poly.pdbx_seq_one_letter_code
_entity_poly.pdbx_strand_id
1 'polypeptide(L)'
;MSNNDFDPIRTAPADLYDRLHGVDDRLNELRREVTEIRREYGQLRAHPSALAVDNLGEPVDPVVTTDAVLHGLEMTASELDCAQQQLAVARARHATRLKLTDQAAAELETRRGHRRIERTR
;
A
#
# COMPACT_ATOMS: atom_id res chain seq x y z
N MET A 1 22.55 26.29 24.37
CA MET A 1 22.48 26.59 22.92
C MET A 1 22.13 25.27 22.25
N SER A 2 20.84 24.99 22.03
CA SER A 2 20.40 23.70 21.49
C SER A 2 20.71 23.64 20.00
N ASN A 3 21.54 22.67 19.62
CA ASN A 3 21.80 22.31 18.23
C ASN A 3 20.46 21.85 17.64
N ASN A 4 19.80 22.73 16.88
CA ASN A 4 18.64 22.36 16.08
C ASN A 4 19.22 21.62 14.87
N ASP A 5 19.43 20.31 15.00
CA ASP A 5 19.68 19.42 13.87
C ASP A 5 18.42 19.41 13.00
N PHE A 6 18.25 20.45 12.19
CA PHE A 6 17.27 20.46 11.12
C PHE A 6 17.69 19.35 10.15
N ASP A 7 17.01 18.20 10.19
CA ASP A 7 17.23 17.17 9.18
C ASP A 7 16.93 17.81 7.81
N PRO A 8 17.93 17.92 6.92
CA PRO A 8 17.78 18.65 5.67
C PRO A 8 16.67 18.06 4.81
N ILE A 9 15.82 18.91 4.21
CA ILE A 9 14.76 18.47 3.26
C ILE A 9 15.38 17.62 2.14
N ARG A 10 14.93 16.37 2.01
CA ARG A 10 15.50 15.38 1.05
C ARG A 10 14.61 15.06 -0.14
N THR A 11 13.32 15.39 -0.06
CA THR A 11 12.31 14.94 -1.02
C THR A 11 11.37 16.09 -1.34
N ALA A 12 11.08 16.31 -2.62
CA ALA A 12 10.09 17.30 -3.01
C ALA A 12 8.68 16.74 -2.77
N PRO A 13 7.69 17.58 -2.40
CA PRO A 13 6.30 17.16 -2.32
C PRO A 13 5.78 16.49 -3.60
N ALA A 14 6.24 16.92 -4.78
CA ALA A 14 5.91 16.29 -6.05
C ALA A 14 6.38 14.81 -6.12
N ASP A 15 7.61 14.51 -5.67
CA ASP A 15 8.10 13.12 -5.64
C ASP A 15 7.27 12.25 -4.68
N LEU A 16 6.83 12.82 -3.55
CA LEU A 16 5.95 12.12 -2.61
C LEU A 16 4.57 11.90 -3.21
N TYR A 17 4.04 12.88 -3.93
CA TYR A 17 2.77 12.79 -4.65
C TYR A 17 2.81 11.67 -5.70
N ASP A 18 3.88 11.59 -6.49
CA ASP A 18 4.06 10.52 -7.49
C ASP A 18 4.18 9.15 -6.82
N ARG A 19 4.86 9.07 -5.68
CA ARG A 19 4.90 7.84 -4.88
C ARG A 19 3.52 7.43 -4.36
N LEU A 20 2.65 8.37 -4.00
CA LEU A 20 1.28 8.06 -3.59
C LEU A 20 0.46 7.48 -4.76
N HIS A 21 0.69 7.92 -6.00
CA HIS A 21 0.12 7.26 -7.19
C HIS A 21 0.56 5.81 -7.29
N GLY A 22 1.86 5.54 -7.13
CA GLY A 22 2.36 4.16 -7.15
C GLY A 22 1.80 3.27 -6.03
N VAL A 23 1.42 3.85 -4.88
CA VAL A 23 0.71 3.10 -3.82
C VAL A 23 -0.73 2.81 -4.22
N ASP A 24 -1.43 3.77 -4.83
CA ASP A 24 -2.80 3.61 -5.33
C ASP A 24 -2.90 2.49 -6.39
N ASP A 25 -1.93 2.42 -7.30
CA ASP A 25 -1.82 1.35 -8.29
C ASP A 25 -1.65 -0.02 -7.64
N ARG A 26 -0.74 -0.14 -6.66
CA ARG A 26 -0.51 -1.40 -5.93
C ARG A 26 -1.73 -1.84 -5.13
N LEU A 27 -2.47 -0.91 -4.53
CA LEU A 27 -3.72 -1.23 -3.85
C LEU A 27 -4.76 -1.77 -4.83
N ASN A 28 -4.82 -1.23 -6.05
CA ASN A 28 -5.70 -1.74 -7.10
C ASN A 28 -5.31 -3.16 -7.54
N GLU A 29 -4.01 -3.44 -7.67
CA GLU A 29 -3.49 -4.78 -7.97
C GLU A 29 -3.87 -5.78 -6.88
N LEU A 30 -3.58 -5.45 -5.61
CA LEU A 30 -3.93 -6.28 -4.46
C LEU A 30 -5.44 -6.55 -4.38
N ARG A 31 -6.28 -5.56 -4.68
CA ARG A 31 -7.74 -5.75 -4.68
C ARG A 31 -8.18 -6.76 -5.75
N ARG A 32 -7.58 -6.72 -6.94
CA ARG A 32 -7.87 -7.69 -8.01
C ARG A 32 -7.45 -9.09 -7.57
N GLU A 33 -6.26 -9.24 -7.03
CA GLU A 33 -5.73 -10.51 -6.53
C GLU A 33 -6.61 -11.10 -5.41
N VAL A 34 -6.98 -10.30 -4.40
CA VAL A 34 -7.90 -10.73 -3.33
C VAL A 34 -9.26 -11.17 -3.89
N THR A 35 -9.78 -10.46 -4.90
CA THR A 35 -11.05 -10.81 -5.55
C THR A 35 -10.96 -12.14 -6.31
N GLU A 36 -9.84 -12.36 -7.02
CA GLU A 36 -9.57 -13.62 -7.73
C GLU A 36 -9.45 -14.79 -6.75
N ILE A 37 -8.66 -14.65 -5.70
CA ILE A 37 -8.50 -15.67 -4.65
C ILE A 37 -9.84 -15.97 -3.97
N ARG A 38 -10.64 -14.94 -3.64
CA ARG A 38 -11.98 -15.12 -3.06
C ARG A 38 -12.89 -15.90 -4.00
N ARG A 39 -12.83 -15.63 -5.30
CA ARG A 39 -13.61 -16.38 -6.30
C ARG A 39 -13.18 -17.85 -6.36
N GLU A 40 -11.89 -18.14 -6.30
CA GLU A 40 -11.37 -19.51 -6.29
C GLU A 40 -11.79 -20.26 -5.01
N TYR A 41 -11.64 -19.65 -3.85
CA TYR A 41 -12.15 -20.22 -2.60
C TYR A 41 -13.68 -20.41 -2.61
N GLY A 42 -14.42 -19.52 -3.27
CA GLY A 42 -15.86 -19.67 -3.47
C GLY A 42 -16.23 -20.92 -4.29
N GLN A 43 -15.40 -21.28 -5.28
CA GLN A 43 -15.57 -22.52 -6.04
C GLN A 43 -15.24 -23.74 -5.18
N LEU A 44 -14.15 -23.70 -4.41
CA LEU A 44 -13.80 -24.76 -3.46
C LEU A 44 -14.91 -24.97 -2.43
N ARG A 45 -15.49 -23.88 -1.93
CA ARG A 45 -16.61 -23.91 -0.97
C ARG A 45 -17.87 -24.58 -1.53
N ALA A 46 -18.11 -24.47 -2.83
CA ALA A 46 -19.21 -25.14 -3.52
C ALA A 46 -18.97 -26.65 -3.70
N HIS A 47 -17.72 -27.10 -3.57
CA HIS A 47 -17.31 -28.49 -3.69
C HIS A 47 -16.57 -28.97 -2.42
N PRO A 48 -17.22 -28.96 -1.25
CA PRO A 48 -16.55 -29.27 0.01
C PRO A 48 -16.01 -30.72 0.08
N SER A 49 -16.57 -31.63 -0.72
CA SER A 49 -16.07 -33.01 -0.84
C SER A 49 -14.69 -33.11 -1.52
N ALA A 50 -14.25 -32.05 -2.20
CA ALA A 50 -12.91 -31.96 -2.79
C ALA A 50 -11.86 -31.45 -1.78
N LEU A 51 -12.28 -31.08 -0.57
CA LEU A 51 -11.42 -30.52 0.47
C LEU A 51 -11.21 -31.55 1.58
N ALA A 52 -9.95 -31.69 1.98
CA ALA A 52 -9.56 -32.34 3.22
C ALA A 52 -8.85 -31.30 4.09
N VAL A 53 -9.16 -31.30 5.38
CA VAL A 53 -8.33 -30.63 6.38
C VAL A 53 -7.26 -31.61 6.85
N ASP A 54 -6.09 -31.09 7.23
CA ASP A 54 -5.14 -31.91 7.96
C ASP A 54 -5.64 -32.16 9.40
N ASN A 55 -4.98 -33.09 10.10
CA ASN A 55 -5.28 -33.43 11.49
C ASN A 55 -4.31 -32.71 12.46
N LEU A 56 -3.64 -31.63 12.03
CA LEU A 56 -2.68 -30.91 12.86
C LEU A 56 -3.44 -29.87 13.72
N GLY A 57 -3.75 -30.24 14.95
CA GLY A 57 -4.43 -29.38 15.91
C GLY A 57 -5.86 -29.82 16.18
N GLU A 58 -6.73 -28.86 16.50
CA GLU A 58 -8.15 -29.16 16.71
C GLU A 58 -8.81 -29.56 15.39
N PRO A 59 -9.66 -30.60 15.35
CA PRO A 59 -10.38 -30.98 14.15
C PRO A 59 -11.22 -29.81 13.65
N VAL A 60 -10.97 -29.38 12.42
CA VAL A 60 -11.75 -28.32 11.77
C VAL A 60 -12.54 -28.90 10.61
N ASP A 61 -13.78 -28.45 10.45
CA ASP A 61 -14.58 -28.83 9.30
C ASP A 61 -14.11 -28.05 8.04
N PRO A 62 -13.95 -28.69 6.86
CA PRO A 62 -13.51 -28.01 5.64
C PRO A 62 -14.42 -26.87 5.20
N VAL A 63 -15.73 -26.98 5.43
CA VAL A 63 -16.71 -25.92 5.16
C VAL A 63 -16.48 -24.75 6.11
N VAL A 64 -16.36 -25.01 7.41
CA VAL A 64 -16.10 -23.97 8.42
C VAL A 64 -14.79 -23.24 8.13
N THR A 65 -13.74 -23.98 7.77
CA THR A 65 -12.43 -23.43 7.43
C THR A 65 -12.51 -22.53 6.19
N THR A 66 -13.19 -23.00 5.15
CA THR A 66 -13.33 -22.24 3.90
C THR A 66 -14.20 -20.99 4.10
N ASP A 67 -15.26 -21.07 4.90
CA ASP A 67 -16.10 -19.92 5.25
C ASP A 67 -15.30 -18.86 6.03
N ALA A 68 -14.43 -19.28 6.95
CA ALA A 68 -13.53 -18.36 7.66
C ALA A 68 -12.55 -17.67 6.71
N VAL A 69 -11.97 -18.39 5.75
CA VAL A 69 -11.09 -17.79 4.71
C VAL A 69 -11.86 -16.78 3.87
N LEU A 70 -13.06 -17.13 3.39
CA LEU A 70 -13.89 -16.23 2.59
C LEU A 70 -14.27 -14.96 3.35
N HIS A 71 -14.60 -15.09 4.63
CA HIS A 71 -14.87 -13.95 5.50
C HIS A 71 -13.64 -13.06 5.68
N GLY A 72 -12.46 -13.65 5.93
CA GLY A 72 -11.21 -12.91 6.01
C GLY A 72 -10.90 -12.13 4.73
N LEU A 73 -11.07 -12.75 3.56
CA LEU A 73 -10.86 -12.10 2.26
C LEU A 73 -11.87 -10.96 2.00
N GLU A 74 -13.12 -11.09 2.45
CA GLU A 74 -14.12 -10.03 2.36
C GLU A 74 -13.78 -8.82 3.26
N MET A 75 -13.29 -9.07 4.47
CA MET A 75 -12.80 -8.03 5.37
C MET A 75 -11.58 -7.32 4.77
N THR A 76 -10.60 -8.07 4.26
CA THR A 76 -9.42 -7.50 3.58
C THR A 76 -9.81 -6.66 2.37
N ALA A 77 -10.76 -7.11 1.53
CA ALA A 77 -11.23 -6.32 0.40
C ALA A 77 -11.86 -4.99 0.85
N SER A 78 -12.65 -5.02 1.93
CA SER A 78 -13.26 -3.82 2.51
C SER A 78 -12.21 -2.84 3.07
N GLU A 79 -11.17 -3.36 3.72
CA GLU A 79 -10.04 -2.55 4.20
C GLU A 79 -9.25 -1.92 3.05
N LEU A 80 -9.02 -2.66 1.97
CA LEU A 80 -8.36 -2.13 0.76
C LEU A 80 -9.17 -0.99 0.12
N ASP A 81 -10.49 -1.15 -0.02
CA ASP A 81 -11.37 -0.09 -0.56
C ASP A 81 -11.33 1.17 0.34
N CYS A 82 -11.34 0.99 1.67
CA CYS A 82 -11.21 2.09 2.63
C CYS A 82 -9.84 2.79 2.48
N ALA A 83 -8.75 2.03 2.40
CA ALA A 83 -7.41 2.55 2.23
C ALA A 83 -7.28 3.34 0.91
N GLN A 84 -7.86 2.84 -0.18
CA GLN A 84 -7.89 3.54 -1.47
C GLN A 84 -8.65 4.86 -1.38
N GLN A 85 -9.82 4.88 -0.73
CA GLN A 85 -10.58 6.11 -0.55
C GLN A 85 -9.81 7.15 0.28
N GLN A 86 -9.20 6.71 1.38
CA GLN A 86 -8.38 7.59 2.23
C GLN A 86 -7.16 8.12 1.49
N LEU A 87 -6.49 7.28 0.71
CA LEU A 87 -5.35 7.66 -0.11
C LEU A 87 -5.75 8.66 -1.20
N ALA A 88 -6.88 8.45 -1.86
CA ALA A 88 -7.41 9.38 -2.85
C ALA A 88 -7.69 10.76 -2.23
N VAL A 89 -8.27 10.81 -1.03
CA VAL A 89 -8.49 12.07 -0.30
C VAL A 89 -7.16 12.72 0.08
N ALA A 90 -6.22 11.96 0.66
CA ALA A 90 -4.88 12.45 1.03
C ALA A 90 -4.16 13.06 -0.19
N ARG A 91 -4.18 12.35 -1.32
CA ARG A 91 -3.57 12.76 -2.57
C ARG A 91 -4.25 14.01 -3.13
N ALA A 92 -5.55 13.95 -3.40
CA ALA A 92 -6.26 14.99 -4.14
C ALA A 92 -6.47 16.27 -3.34
N ARG A 93 -6.78 16.15 -2.05
CA ARG A 93 -7.14 17.30 -1.20
C ARG A 93 -5.94 17.94 -0.51
N HIS A 94 -4.92 17.15 -0.17
CA HIS A 94 -3.82 17.61 0.68
C HIS A 94 -2.50 17.65 -0.08
N ALA A 95 -2.06 16.54 -0.66
CA ALA A 95 -0.73 16.45 -1.26
C ALA A 95 -0.54 17.41 -2.46
N THR A 96 -1.56 17.57 -3.31
CA THR A 96 -1.54 18.53 -4.46
C THR A 96 -1.30 19.98 -4.06
N ARG A 97 -1.56 20.35 -2.79
CA ARG A 97 -1.45 21.72 -2.29
C ARG A 97 -0.10 22.03 -1.68
N LEU A 98 0.74 21.01 -1.50
CA LEU A 98 2.06 21.15 -0.89
C LEU A 98 3.08 21.55 -1.94
N LYS A 99 3.84 22.60 -1.65
CA LYS A 99 5.04 23.00 -2.39
C LYS A 99 6.14 23.37 -1.41
N LEU A 100 7.39 23.21 -1.85
CA LEU A 100 8.51 23.79 -1.12
C LEU A 100 8.45 25.31 -1.21
N THR A 101 9.01 25.99 -0.21
CA THR A 101 9.36 27.40 -0.35
C THR A 101 10.49 27.54 -1.36
N ASP A 102 10.65 28.72 -1.97
CA ASP A 102 11.69 28.94 -2.99
C ASP A 102 13.10 28.66 -2.43
N GLN A 103 13.34 29.05 -1.18
CA GLN A 103 14.59 28.76 -0.48
C GLN A 103 14.82 27.24 -0.33
N ALA A 104 13.81 26.49 0.11
CA ALA A 104 13.90 25.05 0.28
C ALA A 104 14.05 24.31 -1.08
N ALA A 105 13.43 24.82 -2.13
CA ALA A 105 13.56 24.29 -3.49
C ALA A 105 14.99 24.48 -4.03
N ALA A 106 15.55 25.69 -3.88
CA ALA A 106 16.92 25.99 -4.29
C ALA A 106 17.96 25.16 -3.53
N GLU A 107 17.74 24.97 -2.23
CA GLU A 107 18.57 24.12 -1.39
C GLU A 107 18.54 22.65 -1.82
N LEU A 108 17.34 22.11 -2.09
CA LEU A 108 17.18 20.74 -2.58
C LEU A 108 17.86 20.53 -3.93
N GLU A 109 17.70 21.47 -4.86
CA GLU A 109 18.29 21.40 -6.21
C GLU A 109 19.83 21.42 -6.15
N THR A 110 20.39 22.34 -5.36
CA THR A 110 21.84 22.41 -5.15
C THR A 110 22.39 21.08 -4.66
N ARG A 111 21.73 20.44 -3.69
CA ARG A 111 22.15 19.13 -3.17
C ARG A 111 22.03 18.01 -4.19
N ARG A 112 20.95 17.99 -4.99
CA ARG A 112 20.77 17.01 -6.08
C ARG A 112 21.89 17.14 -7.11
N GLY A 113 22.27 18.37 -7.46
CA GLY A 113 23.41 18.67 -8.33
C GLY A 113 24.72 18.10 -7.80
N HIS A 114 25.05 18.35 -6.52
CA HIS A 114 26.28 17.84 -5.91
C HIS A 114 26.35 16.31 -5.91
N ARG A 115 25.27 15.61 -5.50
CA ARG A 115 25.23 14.13 -5.51
C ARG A 115 25.39 13.53 -6.90
N ARG A 116 24.92 14.20 -7.94
CA ARG A 116 25.03 13.72 -9.32
C ARG A 116 26.49 13.74 -9.80
N ILE A 117 27.24 14.77 -9.42
CA ILE A 117 28.66 14.93 -9.78
C ILE A 117 29.53 13.88 -9.06
N GLU A 118 29.23 13.57 -7.79
CA GLU A 118 29.95 12.55 -7.03
C GLU A 118 29.76 11.13 -7.58
N ARG A 119 28.61 10.81 -8.20
CA ARG A 119 28.34 9.48 -8.77
C ARG A 119 28.94 9.25 -10.15
N THR A 120 29.43 10.29 -10.81
CA THR A 120 30.00 10.22 -12.18
C THR A 120 31.53 10.26 -12.20
N ARG A 121 32.17 10.23 -11.04
CA ARG A 121 33.63 10.22 -10.86
C ARG A 121 34.07 8.92 -10.21
#